data_AF-A0A7X8F3E5-F1
#
_entry.id   AF-A0A7X8F3E5-F1
#
_cell.length_a   1.000
_cell.length_b   1.000
_cell.length_c   1.000
_cell.angle_alpha   90.00
_cell.angle_beta   90.00
_cell.angle_gamma   90.00
#
_symmetry.space_group_name_H-M   'P 1'
#
loop_
_entity.id
_entity.type
_entity.pdbx_description
1 polymer ?
#
loop_
_entity_poly.entity_id
_entity_poly.type
_entity_poly.pdbx_seq_one_letter_code
_entity_poly.pdbx_strand_id
1 'polypeptide(L)'
;MLFYHLKNKIQFFLILMFFAIISCGGGGGGALSKENILITDGNKRLWTFVIYMAADNDLESEAMRNLNQLEAVSGLNTNKISILVLIDRNPGH
;
A
#
# COMPACT_ATOMS: atom_id res chain seq x y z
N MET A 1 27.69 -0.16 44.42
CA MET A 1 26.73 -1.07 43.75
C MET A 1 25.70 -0.33 42.87
N LEU A 2 25.20 0.85 43.28
CA LEU A 2 24.21 1.64 42.53
C LEU A 2 24.67 2.07 41.11
N PHE A 3 25.93 2.50 40.97
CA PHE A 3 26.51 2.94 39.68
C PHE A 3 26.61 1.81 38.64
N TYR A 4 26.85 0.57 39.08
CA TYR A 4 26.94 -0.59 38.19
C TYR A 4 25.56 -0.93 37.60
N HIS A 5 24.51 -0.77 38.41
CA HIS A 5 23.14 -1.01 38.00
C HIS A 5 22.63 0.05 37.00
N LEU A 6 23.05 1.31 37.15
CA LEU A 6 22.74 2.38 36.19
C LEU A 6 23.52 2.22 34.87
N LYS A 7 24.80 1.84 34.95
CA LYS A 7 25.63 1.58 33.77
C LYS A 7 25.07 0.40 32.95
N ASN A 8 24.62 -0.68 33.60
CA ASN A 8 23.98 -1.80 32.91
C ASN A 8 22.68 -1.42 32.21
N LYS A 9 21.87 -0.55 32.80
CA LYS A 9 20.60 -0.10 32.19
C LYS A 9 20.83 0.79 30.97
N ILE A 10 21.84 1.67 31.02
CA ILE A 10 22.22 2.52 29.88
C ILE A 10 22.83 1.68 28.75
N GLN A 11 23.70 0.73 29.08
CA GLN A 11 24.28 -0.19 28.11
C GLN A 11 23.19 -1.06 27.44
N PHE A 12 22.23 -1.57 28.21
CA PHE A 12 21.10 -2.32 27.68
C PHE A 12 20.22 -1.48 26.75
N PHE A 13 19.95 -0.23 27.11
CA PHE A 13 19.19 0.71 26.27
C PHE A 13 19.90 1.01 24.95
N LEU A 14 21.23 1.21 24.98
CA LEU A 14 22.04 1.47 23.78
C LEU A 14 22.09 0.26 22.83
N ILE A 15 22.17 -0.97 23.36
CA ILE A 15 22.12 -2.20 22.56
C ILE A 15 20.75 -2.35 21.89
N LEU A 16 19.65 -2.09 22.63
CA LEU A 16 18.30 -2.20 22.09
C LEU A 16 18.05 -1.18 20.96
N MET A 17 18.61 0.03 21.09
CA MET A 17 18.56 1.03 20.03
C MET A 17 19.34 0.59 18.78
N PHE A 18 20.49 -0.07 18.96
CA PHE A 18 21.32 -0.55 17.84
C PHE A 18 20.61 -1.63 17.01
N PHE A 19 19.88 -2.55 17.65
CA PHE A 19 19.07 -3.57 16.97
C PHE A 19 17.86 -2.97 16.22
N ALA A 20 17.27 -1.89 16.73
CA ALA A 20 16.16 -1.21 16.05
C ALA A 20 16.58 -0.56 14.71
N ILE A 21 17.83 -0.12 14.60
CA ILE A 21 18.35 0.54 13.38
C ILE A 21 18.76 -0.49 12.32
N ILE A 22 19.23 -1.69 12.73
CA ILE A 22 19.63 -2.77 11.82
C ILE A 22 18.42 -3.50 11.21
N SER A 23 17.21 -3.31 11.76
CA SER A 23 15.98 -3.96 11.27
C SER A 23 15.43 -3.40 9.94
N CYS A 24 16.04 -2.39 9.33
CA CYS A 24 15.75 -2.00 7.94
C CYS A 24 16.88 -2.49 7.03
N GLY A 25 16.98 -3.80 6.87
CA GLY A 25 18.06 -4.46 6.12
C GLY A 25 17.64 -5.78 5.51
N GLY A 26 16.56 -5.79 4.73
CA GLY A 26 16.21 -6.93 3.87
C GLY A 26 17.05 -6.91 2.59
N GLY A 27 18.23 -7.54 2.62
CA GLY A 27 19.05 -7.82 1.44
C GLY A 27 18.83 -9.24 0.90
N GLY A 28 19.09 -9.44 -0.41
CA GLY A 28 19.29 -10.77 -1.00
C GLY A 28 18.68 -10.95 -2.39
N GLY A 29 19.51 -10.88 -3.43
CA GLY A 29 19.11 -10.92 -4.84
C GLY A 29 18.92 -12.32 -5.45
N GLY A 30 18.23 -12.32 -6.58
CA GLY A 30 18.33 -13.33 -7.63
C GLY A 30 18.31 -12.60 -8.97
N ALA A 31 19.47 -12.51 -9.64
CA ALA A 31 19.50 -12.14 -11.05
C ALA A 31 18.88 -13.31 -11.81
N LEU A 32 17.59 -13.19 -12.16
CA LEU A 32 16.91 -14.15 -13.01
C LEU A 32 17.57 -14.08 -14.38
N SER A 33 18.20 -15.19 -14.74
CA SER A 33 18.82 -15.40 -16.04
C SER A 33 17.83 -15.04 -17.14
N LYS A 34 18.34 -14.32 -18.13
CA LYS A 34 17.66 -13.99 -19.38
C LYS A 34 17.41 -15.27 -20.17
N GLU A 35 16.41 -16.04 -19.78
CA GLU A 35 15.83 -17.08 -20.61
C GLU A 35 14.63 -16.45 -21.32
N ASN A 36 14.65 -16.45 -22.66
CA ASN A 36 13.52 -16.08 -23.50
C ASN A 36 12.43 -17.15 -23.38
N ILE A 37 11.85 -17.28 -22.19
CA ILE A 37 10.52 -17.85 -22.07
C ILE A 37 9.61 -16.70 -22.46
N LEU A 38 8.94 -16.82 -23.60
CA LEU A 38 7.71 -16.09 -23.90
C LEU A 38 6.65 -16.55 -22.86
N ILE A 39 6.89 -16.26 -21.58
CA ILE A 39 5.81 -16.08 -20.63
C ILE A 39 5.18 -14.81 -21.15
N THR A 40 4.04 -14.94 -21.82
CA THR A 40 3.06 -13.87 -21.92
C THR A 40 3.00 -13.23 -20.54
N ASP A 41 3.72 -12.12 -20.38
CA ASP A 41 3.98 -11.45 -19.12
C ASP A 41 2.60 -11.03 -18.63
N GLY A 42 2.05 -11.87 -17.74
CA GLY A 42 0.62 -12.04 -17.57
C GLY A 42 0.02 -10.77 -17.03
N ASN A 43 -0.43 -9.90 -17.94
CA ASN A 43 -1.23 -8.72 -17.68
C ASN A 43 -0.94 -8.01 -16.35
N LYS A 44 0.34 -7.77 -16.04
CA LYS A 44 0.71 -7.22 -14.74
C LYS A 44 0.22 -5.78 -14.66
N ARG A 45 -0.79 -5.55 -13.82
CA ARG A 45 -1.27 -4.20 -13.50
C ARG A 45 -0.09 -3.42 -12.89
N LEU A 46 0.20 -2.25 -13.45
CA LEU A 46 1.29 -1.37 -13.02
C LEU A 46 0.86 -0.47 -11.86
N TRP A 47 -0.41 -0.06 -11.84
CA TRP A 47 -0.97 0.86 -10.85
C TRP A 47 -2.28 0.33 -10.31
N THR A 48 -2.47 0.46 -9.00
CA THR A 48 -3.75 0.20 -8.33
C THR A 48 -4.18 1.45 -7.59
N PHE A 49 -5.33 2.01 -7.98
CA PHE A 49 -5.98 3.11 -7.26
C PHE A 49 -7.06 2.54 -6.35
N VAL A 50 -7.01 2.91 -5.08
CA VAL A 50 -8.11 2.67 -4.14
C VAL A 50 -8.78 4.01 -3.90
N ILE A 51 -10.05 4.11 -4.27
CA ILE A 51 -10.86 5.30 -4.09
C ILE A 51 -11.87 4.98 -3.00
N TYR A 52 -11.68 5.60 -1.83
CA TYR A 52 -12.59 5.45 -0.69
C TYR A 52 -13.49 6.68 -0.59
N MET A 53 -14.80 6.46 -0.59
CA MET A 53 -15.83 7.49 -0.48
C MET A 53 -16.72 7.20 0.74
N ALA A 54 -16.57 8.00 1.79
CA ALA A 54 -17.46 8.01 2.95
C ALA A 54 -18.72 8.83 2.60
N ALA A 55 -19.64 8.21 1.87
CA ALA A 55 -20.73 8.90 1.20
C ALA A 55 -22.11 8.72 1.89
N ASP A 56 -22.15 8.13 3.09
CA ASP A 56 -23.35 8.10 3.96
C ASP A 56 -23.61 9.49 4.57
N ASN A 57 -23.93 10.45 3.70
CA ASN A 57 -24.32 11.83 4.01
C ASN A 57 -24.95 12.48 2.76
N ASP A 58 -25.25 13.77 2.83
CA ASP A 58 -25.89 14.53 1.74
C ASP A 58 -25.10 14.56 0.42
N LEU A 59 -23.85 14.07 0.41
CA LEU A 59 -23.01 13.98 -0.78
C LEU A 59 -23.11 12.62 -1.50
N GLU A 60 -23.97 11.69 -1.08
CA GLU A 60 -24.12 10.38 -1.73
C GLU A 60 -24.39 10.53 -3.24
N SER A 61 -25.29 11.44 -3.61
CA SER A 61 -25.63 11.70 -5.01
C SER A 61 -24.42 12.18 -5.83
N GLU A 62 -23.57 13.03 -5.24
CA GLU A 62 -22.35 13.51 -5.89
C GLU A 62 -21.27 12.41 -5.96
N ALA A 63 -21.17 11.55 -4.93
CA ALA A 63 -20.29 10.39 -4.97
C ALA A 63 -20.67 9.42 -6.11
N MET A 64 -21.97 9.17 -6.30
CA MET A 64 -22.48 8.36 -7.41
C MET A 64 -22.26 9.03 -8.77
N ARG A 65 -22.46 10.35 -8.86
CA ARG A 65 -22.15 11.12 -10.07
C ARG A 65 -20.67 11.04 -10.43
N ASN A 66 -19.78 11.17 -9.45
CA ASN A 66 -18.34 11.06 -9.64
C ASN A 66 -17.92 9.64 -10.05
N LEU A 67 -18.56 8.60 -9.51
CA LEU A 67 -18.34 7.22 -9.95
C LEU A 67 -18.70 7.04 -11.43
N ASN A 68 -19.86 7.53 -11.86
CA ASN A 68 -20.27 7.47 -13.27
C ASN A 68 -19.30 8.24 -14.18
N GLN A 69 -18.80 9.38 -13.71
CA GLN A 69 -17.79 10.14 -14.43
C GLN A 69 -16.46 9.36 -14.54
N LEU A 70 -16.05 8.68 -13.47
CA LEU A 70 -14.85 7.86 -13.44
C LEU A 70 -14.94 6.70 -14.45
N GLU A 71 -16.11 6.06 -14.56
CA GLU A 71 -16.37 5.00 -15.56
C GLU A 71 -16.28 5.53 -17.00
N ALA A 72 -16.65 6.79 -17.24
CA ALA A 72 -16.58 7.42 -18.55
C ALA A 72 -15.16 7.85 -18.97
N VAL A 73 -14.18 7.85 -18.05
CA VAL A 73 -12.82 8.28 -18.36
C VAL A 73 -12.13 7.26 -19.26
N SER A 74 -11.82 7.69 -20.48
CA SER A 74 -11.02 6.92 -21.44
C SER A 74 -9.58 6.76 -20.94
N GLY A 75 -9.01 5.57 -21.11
CA GLY A 75 -7.62 5.26 -20.70
C GLY A 75 -7.47 4.63 -19.31
N LEU A 76 -8.54 4.58 -18.51
CA LEU A 76 -8.56 3.82 -17.25
C LEU A 76 -8.82 2.33 -17.46
N ASN A 77 -9.53 1.95 -18.54
CA ASN A 77 -9.76 0.56 -18.94
C ASN A 77 -8.54 -0.08 -19.63
N THR A 78 -7.33 0.22 -19.16
CA THR A 78 -6.12 -0.42 -19.67
C THR A 78 -5.74 -1.61 -18.80
N ASN A 79 -5.15 -2.60 -19.44
CA ASN A 79 -4.54 -3.77 -18.81
C ASN A 79 -3.48 -3.47 -17.73
N LYS A 80 -3.08 -2.20 -17.60
CA LYS A 80 -2.03 -1.73 -16.71
C LYS A 80 -2.57 -1.04 -15.44
N ILE A 81 -3.87 -0.78 -15.32
CA ILE A 81 -4.44 -0.01 -14.21
C ILE A 81 -5.57 -0.79 -13.55
N SER A 82 -5.50 -1.00 -12.23
CA SER A 82 -6.59 -1.49 -11.40
C SER A 82 -7.23 -0.31 -10.65
N ILE A 83 -8.55 -0.27 -10.59
CA ILE A 83 -9.28 0.69 -9.76
C ILE A 83 -10.23 -0.09 -8.87
N LEU A 84 -10.12 0.10 -7.56
CA LEU A 84 -11.04 -0.41 -6.56
C LEU A 84 -11.74 0.78 -5.92
N VAL A 85 -13.06 0.84 -6.07
CA VAL A 85 -13.88 1.87 -5.44
C VAL A 85 -14.60 1.26 -4.24
N LEU A 86 -14.42 1.87 -3.08
CA LEU A 86 -15.10 1.54 -1.83
C LEU A 86 -16.03 2.71 -1.49
N ILE A 87 -17.33 2.47 -1.57
CA ILE A 87 -18.34 3.49 -1.29
C ILE A 87 -19.17 3.06 -0.09
N ASP A 88 -19.23 3.93 0.91
CA ASP A 88 -20.13 3.82 2.05
C ASP A 88 -21.43 4.55 1.69
N ARG A 89 -22.55 3.83 1.62
CA ARG A 89 -23.85 4.35 1.18
C ARG A 89 -24.86 4.22 2.32
N ASN A 90 -25.83 5.14 2.37
CA ASN A 90 -26.91 5.04 3.34
C ASN A 90 -27.98 4.03 2.88
N PRO A 91 -28.31 2.99 3.67
CA PRO A 91 -29.42 2.10 3.37
C PRO A 91 -30.78 2.82 3.56
N GLY A 92 -31.19 3.58 2.56
CA GLY A 92 -32.45 4.35 2.60
C GLY A 92 -32.67 5.32 1.44
N HIS A 93 -31.67 5.53 0.59
CA HIS A 93 -31.71 6.37 -0.60
C HIS A 93 -31.28 5.62 -1.88
#